data_AF-A0AAD7J9M2-F1
#
_entry.id   AF-A0AAD7J9M2-F1
#
_cell.length_a   1.000
_cell.length_b   1.000
_cell.length_c   1.000
_cell.angle_alpha   90.00
_cell.angle_beta   90.00
_cell.angle_gamma   90.00
#
_symmetry.space_group_name_H-M   'P 1'
#
loop_
_entity.id
_entity.type
_entity.pdbx_description
1 polymer ?
#
loop_
_entity_poly.entity_id
_entity_poly.type
_entity_poly.pdbx_seq_one_letter_code
_entity_poly.pdbx_strand_id
1 'polypeptide(L)'
;MLPANVDLRTHLANIEALIAALEQRDVDTELSSRLNALEDVWWPIQHQLDNIIYPVLTLPPEILSNIFMECLHTPPALEDSQKYGPNLNLAPLLPLQVCRTWREIALSTPGLWDSLHVDLDRLIRVPRDVRLPYPEIERIIADWFGRAGACPLTLSLCCELRRTSANGTHGILHPFVQRLQSLYLRVPSLELSTRSQSRVPLKLFSTAPRLH
;
A
#
# COMPACT_ATOMS: atom_id res chain seq x y z
N MET A 1 -64.00 -52.27 2.10
CA MET A 1 -63.18 -51.05 2.20
C MET A 1 -61.98 -51.35 3.09
N LEU A 2 -60.80 -51.56 2.51
CA LEU A 2 -59.46 -51.36 3.13
C LEU A 2 -58.38 -51.52 2.03
N PRO A 3 -58.23 -50.58 1.06
CA PRO A 3 -57.15 -50.64 0.07
C PRO A 3 -55.91 -49.79 0.45
N ALA A 4 -55.95 -49.01 1.53
CA ALA A 4 -54.94 -47.96 1.78
C ALA A 4 -53.68 -48.42 2.55
N ASN A 5 -53.69 -49.59 3.21
CA ASN A 5 -52.56 -50.02 4.06
C ASN A 5 -51.42 -50.70 3.27
N VAL A 6 -51.74 -51.30 2.12
CA VAL A 6 -50.76 -51.98 1.25
C VAL A 6 -49.87 -50.97 0.52
N ASP A 7 -50.40 -49.80 0.16
CA ASP A 7 -49.64 -48.72 -0.48
C ASP A 7 -48.58 -48.12 0.46
N LEU A 8 -48.94 -47.87 1.72
CA LEU A 8 -48.01 -47.28 2.70
C LEU A 8 -46.82 -48.19 3.04
N ARG A 9 -47.04 -49.50 3.13
CA ARG A 9 -45.96 -50.47 3.37
C ARG A 9 -45.02 -50.58 2.18
N THR A 10 -45.55 -50.49 0.97
CA THR A 10 -44.76 -50.51 -0.26
C THR A 10 -43.93 -49.23 -0.39
N HIS A 11 -44.51 -48.08 -0.04
CA HIS A 11 -43.77 -46.82 0.02
C HIS A 11 -42.70 -46.81 1.11
N LEU A 12 -42.97 -47.38 2.28
CA LEU A 12 -41.97 -47.51 3.36
C LEU A 12 -40.77 -48.36 2.90
N ALA A 13 -41.02 -49.53 2.31
CA ALA A 13 -39.97 -50.41 1.80
C ALA A 13 -39.14 -49.74 0.68
N ASN A 14 -39.77 -48.95 -0.17
CA ASN A 14 -39.07 -48.17 -1.19
C ASN A 14 -38.20 -47.06 -0.59
N ILE A 15 -38.65 -46.39 0.47
CA ILE A 15 -37.86 -45.37 1.17
C ILE A 15 -36.67 -46.01 1.90
N GLU A 16 -36.87 -47.15 2.56
CA GLU A 16 -35.79 -47.90 3.23
C GLU A 16 -34.73 -48.37 2.23
N ALA A 17 -35.14 -48.85 1.05
CA ALA A 17 -34.20 -49.23 -0.01
C ALA A 17 -33.42 -48.04 -0.57
N LEU A 18 -34.05 -46.86 -0.69
CA LEU A 18 -33.37 -45.63 -1.12
C LEU A 18 -32.38 -45.12 -0.08
N ILE A 19 -32.69 -45.19 1.21
CA ILE A 19 -31.76 -44.84 2.29
C ILE A 19 -30.54 -45.77 2.26
N ALA A 20 -30.74 -47.09 2.18
CA ALA A 20 -29.64 -48.05 2.07
C ALA A 20 -28.77 -47.83 0.82
N ALA A 21 -29.38 -47.45 -0.32
CA ALA A 21 -28.64 -47.13 -1.53
C ALA A 21 -27.87 -45.79 -1.45
N LEU A 22 -28.34 -44.84 -0.64
CA LEU A 22 -27.66 -43.58 -0.36
C LEU A 22 -26.53 -43.76 0.67
N GLU A 23 -26.67 -44.68 1.62
CA GLU A 23 -25.60 -45.07 2.55
C GLU A 23 -24.48 -45.88 1.87
N GLN A 24 -24.81 -46.63 0.82
CA GLN A 24 -23.82 -47.30 -0.04
C GLN A 24 -23.15 -46.38 -1.06
N ARG A 25 -23.69 -45.18 -1.29
CA ARG A 25 -22.96 -44.14 -2.03
C ARG A 25 -21.86 -43.63 -1.13
N ASP A 26 -20.70 -44.25 -1.28
CA ASP A 26 -19.52 -44.07 -0.47
C ASP A 26 -18.82 -42.74 -0.81
N VAL A 27 -19.51 -41.65 -0.47
CA VAL A 27 -19.00 -40.27 -0.60
C VAL A 27 -17.73 -40.10 0.23
N ASP A 28 -17.58 -40.87 1.30
CA ASP A 28 -16.41 -40.82 2.18
C ASP A 28 -15.18 -41.51 1.57
N THR A 29 -15.33 -42.63 0.84
CA THR A 29 -14.19 -43.18 0.09
C THR A 29 -13.82 -42.33 -1.12
N GLU A 30 -14.79 -41.74 -1.82
CA GLU A 30 -14.49 -40.80 -2.91
C GLU A 30 -13.82 -39.51 -2.40
N LEU A 31 -14.23 -39.00 -1.24
CA LEU A 31 -13.56 -37.85 -0.63
C LEU A 31 -12.13 -38.22 -0.19
N SER A 32 -11.95 -39.40 0.41
CA SER A 32 -10.64 -39.89 0.85
C SER A 32 -9.71 -40.17 -0.33
N SER A 33 -10.21 -40.72 -1.43
CA SER A 33 -9.42 -40.95 -2.65
C SER A 33 -8.95 -39.62 -3.25
N ARG A 34 -9.82 -38.61 -3.27
CA ARG A 34 -9.48 -37.26 -3.74
C ARG A 34 -8.52 -36.53 -2.80
N LEU A 35 -8.64 -36.71 -1.49
CA LEU A 35 -7.71 -36.15 -0.52
C LEU A 35 -6.30 -36.72 -0.72
N ASN A 36 -6.19 -38.04 -0.83
CA ASN A 36 -4.92 -38.72 -1.11
C ASN A 36 -4.32 -38.28 -2.45
N ALA A 37 -5.14 -38.14 -3.50
CA ALA A 37 -4.68 -37.65 -4.79
C ALA A 37 -4.18 -36.19 -4.72
N LEU A 38 -4.79 -35.35 -3.89
CA LEU A 38 -4.31 -33.99 -3.64
C LEU A 38 -3.02 -33.98 -2.84
N GLU A 39 -2.88 -34.86 -1.83
CA GLU A 39 -1.65 -35.01 -1.05
C GLU A 39 -0.48 -35.52 -1.90
N ASP A 40 -0.72 -36.49 -2.79
CA ASP A 40 0.27 -37.01 -3.75
C ASP A 40 0.78 -35.94 -4.71
N VAL A 41 -0.06 -34.95 -5.05
CA VAL A 41 0.33 -33.80 -5.89
C VAL A 41 0.96 -32.68 -5.07
N TRP A 42 0.51 -32.48 -3.83
CA TRP A 42 0.98 -31.41 -2.96
C TRP A 42 2.40 -31.65 -2.45
N TRP A 43 2.71 -32.89 -2.01
CA TRP A 43 4.01 -33.20 -1.41
C TRP A 43 5.21 -32.91 -2.33
N PRO A 44 5.21 -33.32 -3.62
CA PRO A 44 6.32 -33.02 -4.53
C PRO A 44 6.49 -31.51 -4.78
N ILE A 45 5.40 -30.76 -4.89
CA ILE A 45 5.44 -29.31 -5.11
C ILE A 45 6.02 -28.63 -3.88
N GLN A 46 5.56 -29.00 -2.68
CA GLN A 46 6.06 -28.46 -1.42
C GLN A 46 7.56 -28.75 -1.27
N HIS A 47 7.97 -29.99 -1.51
CA HIS A 47 9.38 -30.38 -1.45
C HIS A 47 10.25 -29.65 -2.49
N GLN A 48 9.73 -29.38 -3.70
CA GLN A 48 10.43 -28.57 -4.68
C GLN A 48 10.58 -27.12 -4.23
N LEU A 49 9.52 -26.53 -3.66
CA LEU A 49 9.55 -25.16 -3.14
C LEU A 49 10.54 -25.01 -1.98
N ASP A 50 10.60 -25.98 -1.06
CA ASP A 50 11.51 -25.96 0.09
C ASP A 50 12.99 -26.03 -0.35
N ASN A 51 13.29 -26.60 -1.51
CA ASN A 51 14.63 -26.65 -2.09
C ASN A 51 15.01 -25.38 -2.87
N ILE A 52 14.06 -24.48 -3.16
CA ILE A 52 14.34 -23.21 -3.81
C ILE A 52 14.85 -22.23 -2.75
N ILE A 53 16.15 -21.94 -2.79
CA ILE A 53 16.71 -20.85 -2.01
C ILE A 53 16.30 -19.55 -2.68
N TYR A 54 15.46 -18.77 -2.02
CA TYR A 54 15.14 -17.40 -2.42
C TYR A 54 16.20 -16.48 -1.81
N PRO A 55 17.25 -16.06 -2.56
CA PRO A 55 18.41 -15.41 -1.97
C PRO A 55 18.03 -14.10 -1.26
N VAL A 56 16.97 -13.45 -1.73
CA VAL A 56 16.48 -12.19 -1.16
C VAL A 56 15.66 -12.37 0.13
N LEU A 57 15.25 -13.60 0.45
CA LEU A 57 14.61 -13.95 1.73
C LEU A 57 15.63 -14.40 2.79
N THR A 58 16.87 -14.67 2.38
CA THR A 58 17.97 -15.05 3.29
C THR A 58 18.90 -13.88 3.62
N LEU A 59 18.70 -12.72 3.00
CA LEU A 59 19.46 -11.51 3.32
C LEU A 59 19.12 -10.99 4.72
N PRO A 60 20.14 -10.52 5.48
CA PRO A 60 19.89 -9.79 6.71
C PRO A 60 19.02 -8.54 6.46
N PRO A 61 18.18 -8.14 7.43
CA PRO A 61 17.35 -6.94 7.33
C PRO A 61 18.12 -5.68 6.92
N GLU A 62 19.35 -5.52 7.41
CA GLU A 62 20.20 -4.36 7.14
C GLU A 62 20.58 -4.26 5.65
N ILE A 63 20.82 -5.40 5.01
CA ILE A 63 21.14 -5.45 3.58
C ILE A 63 19.90 -5.12 2.75
N LEU A 64 18.73 -5.63 3.15
CA LEU A 64 17.45 -5.30 2.50
C LEU A 64 17.12 -3.81 2.64
N SER A 65 17.30 -3.22 3.83
CA SER A 65 17.16 -1.78 4.05
C SER A 65 18.07 -0.97 3.12
N ASN A 66 19.35 -1.36 2.99
CA ASN A 66 20.27 -0.68 2.06
C ASN A 66 19.82 -0.80 0.61
N ILE A 67 19.38 -1.98 0.16
CA ILE A 67 18.82 -2.17 -1.18
C ILE A 67 17.62 -1.25 -1.40
N PHE A 68 16.71 -1.14 -0.43
CA PHE A 68 15.55 -0.25 -0.53
C PHE A 68 15.96 1.23 -0.61
N MET A 69 16.98 1.65 0.14
CA MET A 69 17.52 3.01 0.09
C MET A 69 18.16 3.31 -1.28
N GLU A 70 18.89 2.37 -1.87
CA GLU A 70 19.43 2.52 -3.23
C GLU A 70 18.32 2.62 -4.28
N CYS A 71 17.18 1.97 -4.05
CA CYS A 71 16.03 2.06 -4.94
C CYS A 71 15.41 3.46 -4.98
N LEU A 72 15.57 4.29 -3.93
CA LEU A 72 15.14 5.70 -3.93
C LEU A 72 15.92 6.56 -4.96
N HIS A 73 17.17 6.19 -5.23
CA HIS A 73 18.07 6.95 -6.09
C HIS A 73 17.97 6.58 -7.57
N THR A 74 17.24 5.51 -7.91
CA THR A 74 17.10 5.07 -9.30
C THR A 74 16.44 6.18 -10.13
N PRO A 75 17.15 6.80 -11.09
CA PRO A 75 16.57 7.84 -11.90
C PRO A 75 15.75 7.18 -13.02
N PRO A 76 14.40 7.22 -13.02
CA PRO A 76 13.72 7.20 -14.30
C PRO A 76 14.19 8.46 -15.03
N ALA A 77 14.48 8.31 -16.32
CA ALA A 77 14.97 9.33 -17.24
C ALA A 77 13.97 10.48 -17.50
N LEU A 78 13.21 10.91 -16.48
CA LEU A 78 12.13 11.87 -16.58
C LEU A 78 12.30 12.92 -15.48
N GLU A 79 12.48 14.16 -15.93
CA GLU A 79 12.88 15.35 -15.16
C GLU A 79 11.83 15.86 -14.15
N ASP A 80 10.68 15.20 -14.01
CA ASP A 80 9.50 15.81 -13.42
C ASP A 80 8.95 15.04 -12.22
N SER A 81 9.14 15.60 -11.02
CA SER A 81 8.25 15.53 -9.82
C SER A 81 7.77 14.18 -9.28
N GLN A 82 7.94 13.07 -9.99
CA GLN A 82 7.42 11.76 -9.61
C GLN A 82 8.37 10.96 -8.72
N LYS A 83 9.60 11.45 -8.51
CA LYS A 83 10.66 10.75 -7.78
C LYS A 83 10.42 10.63 -6.27
N TYR A 84 9.52 11.43 -5.69
CA TYR A 84 9.32 11.47 -4.24
C TYR A 84 7.86 11.44 -3.81
N GLY A 85 6.93 11.20 -4.74
CA GLY A 85 5.50 11.13 -4.43
C GLY A 85 5.03 9.71 -4.09
N PRO A 86 3.88 9.55 -3.42
CA PRO A 86 3.31 8.25 -3.12
C PRO A 86 2.92 7.53 -4.42
N ASN A 87 3.83 6.73 -4.95
CA ASN A 87 3.63 5.89 -6.13
C ASN A 87 3.86 4.43 -5.71
N LEU A 88 2.82 3.60 -5.83
CA LEU A 88 2.88 2.19 -5.45
C LEU A 88 3.92 1.40 -6.26
N ASN A 89 4.25 1.87 -7.46
CA ASN A 89 5.22 1.22 -8.34
C ASN A 89 6.68 1.65 -8.07
N LEU A 90 6.91 2.56 -7.12
CA LEU A 90 8.25 3.06 -6.80
C LEU A 90 8.54 2.91 -5.30
N ALA A 91 9.83 2.86 -4.95
CA ALA A 91 10.25 2.99 -3.56
C ALA A 91 9.81 4.36 -3.01
N PRO A 92 9.42 4.45 -1.72
CA PRO A 92 9.48 3.40 -0.69
C PRO A 92 8.24 2.49 -0.63
N LEU A 93 7.22 2.69 -1.47
CA LEU A 93 5.96 1.94 -1.37
C LEU A 93 6.01 0.56 -2.03
N LEU A 94 6.78 0.41 -3.10
CA LEU A 94 6.93 -0.86 -3.82
C LEU A 94 7.37 -2.02 -2.91
N PRO A 95 8.40 -1.90 -2.04
CA PRO A 95 8.78 -2.96 -1.11
C PRO A 95 7.66 -3.41 -0.16
N LEU A 96 6.68 -2.55 0.14
CA LEU A 96 5.56 -2.88 1.04
C LEU A 96 4.57 -3.87 0.43
N GLN A 97 4.64 -4.08 -0.89
CA GLN A 97 3.72 -4.93 -1.64
C GLN A 97 4.26 -6.33 -1.90
N VAL A 98 5.56 -6.57 -1.70
CA VAL A 98 6.23 -7.82 -2.08
C VAL A 98 5.88 -8.97 -1.12
N CYS A 99 6.25 -8.84 0.16
CA CYS A 99 5.93 -9.83 1.18
C CYS A 99 5.86 -9.18 2.57
N ARG A 100 5.44 -9.96 3.57
CA ARG A 100 5.33 -9.47 4.96
C ARG A 100 6.67 -8.99 5.51
N THR A 101 7.75 -9.76 5.32
CA THR A 101 9.09 -9.43 5.82
C THR A 101 9.61 -8.12 5.23
N TRP A 102 9.47 -7.93 3.92
CA TRP A 102 9.90 -6.68 3.26
C TRP A 102 9.10 -5.48 3.73
N ARG A 103 7.79 -5.65 3.95
CA ARG A 103 6.95 -4.61 4.53
C ARG A 103 7.43 -4.21 5.92
N GLU A 104 7.70 -5.16 6.80
CA GLU A 104 8.18 -4.89 8.16
C GLU A 104 9.53 -4.15 8.15
N ILE A 105 10.46 -4.56 7.29
CA ILE A 105 11.77 -3.92 7.12
C ILE A 105 11.63 -2.50 6.56
N ALA A 106 10.86 -2.32 5.48
CA ALA A 106 10.69 -1.00 4.86
C ALA A 106 9.97 -0.02 5.80
N LEU A 107 8.94 -0.47 6.54
CA LEU A 107 8.25 0.37 7.52
C LEU A 107 9.15 0.76 8.71
N SER A 108 10.14 -0.07 9.06
CA SER A 108 11.09 0.18 10.15
C SER A 108 12.38 0.87 9.71
N THR A 109 12.54 1.18 8.42
CA THR A 109 13.72 1.87 7.88
C THR A 109 13.44 3.38 7.75
N PRO A 110 13.86 4.25 8.68
CA PRO A 110 13.37 5.63 8.74
C PRO A 110 13.79 6.50 7.55
N GLY A 111 14.98 6.26 7.00
CA GLY A 111 15.48 6.99 5.82
C GLY A 111 14.62 6.82 4.56
N LEU A 112 13.79 5.77 4.48
CA LEU A 112 12.85 5.61 3.36
C LEU A 112 11.72 6.64 3.39
N TRP A 113 11.47 7.26 4.54
CA TRP A 113 10.30 8.09 4.80
C TRP A 113 10.66 9.56 5.11
N ASP A 114 11.95 9.91 5.04
CA ASP A 114 12.42 11.26 5.38
C ASP A 114 12.03 12.32 4.34
N SER A 115 11.65 11.88 3.14
CA SER A 115 11.36 12.73 1.99
C SER A 115 9.99 12.41 1.41
N LEU A 116 9.19 13.45 1.14
CA LEU A 116 7.86 13.32 0.53
C LEU A 116 7.61 14.45 -0.47
N HIS A 117 7.02 14.12 -1.62
CA HIS A 117 6.53 15.06 -2.62
C HIS A 117 5.03 14.88 -2.83
N VAL A 118 4.27 15.95 -2.64
CA VAL A 118 2.82 15.95 -2.81
C VAL A 118 2.46 16.92 -3.92
N ASP A 119 1.89 16.38 -4.99
CA ASP A 119 1.27 17.15 -6.06
C ASP A 119 -0.20 17.40 -5.68
N LEU A 120 -0.46 18.57 -5.07
CA LEU A 120 -1.79 18.95 -4.62
C LEU A 120 -2.72 19.20 -5.83
N ASP A 121 -2.19 19.57 -6.99
CA ASP A 121 -3.01 19.79 -8.18
C ASP A 121 -3.57 18.47 -8.71
N ARG A 122 -2.78 17.39 -8.73
CA ARG A 122 -3.29 16.04 -9.05
C ARG A 122 -4.40 15.61 -8.09
N LEU A 123 -4.26 15.89 -6.80
CA LEU A 123 -5.27 15.56 -5.78
C LEU A 123 -6.56 16.39 -5.91
N ILE A 124 -6.49 17.58 -6.51
CA ILE A 124 -7.62 18.51 -6.63
C ILE A 124 -8.28 18.44 -8.03
N ARG A 125 -7.55 17.97 -9.05
CA ARG A 125 -8.03 17.80 -10.44
C ARG A 125 -8.90 16.58 -10.65
N VAL A 126 -8.94 15.63 -9.70
CA VAL A 126 -9.87 14.50 -9.72
C VAL A 126 -11.32 14.97 -9.52
N PRO A 127 -12.31 14.21 -10.05
CA PRO A 127 -13.72 14.45 -9.78
C PRO A 127 -14.00 14.63 -8.29
N ARG A 128 -14.98 15.49 -7.95
CA ARG A 128 -15.27 15.88 -6.54
C ARG A 128 -15.58 14.70 -5.63
N ASP A 129 -16.17 13.65 -6.19
CA ASP A 129 -16.49 12.36 -5.56
C ASP A 129 -15.26 11.54 -5.18
N VAL A 130 -14.09 11.78 -5.79
CA VAL A 130 -12.83 11.07 -5.55
C VAL A 130 -11.76 11.98 -4.92
N ARG A 131 -12.07 13.27 -4.73
CA ARG A 131 -11.15 14.23 -4.13
C ARG A 131 -11.00 13.94 -2.64
N LEU A 132 -9.77 13.66 -2.21
CA LEU A 132 -9.46 13.51 -0.79
C LEU A 132 -9.68 14.85 -0.06
N PRO A 133 -10.47 14.86 1.03
CA PRO A 133 -10.55 15.99 1.94
C PRO A 133 -9.17 16.37 2.50
N TYR A 134 -8.95 17.67 2.79
CA TYR A 134 -7.68 18.14 3.39
C TYR A 134 -7.23 17.35 4.63
N PRO A 135 -8.11 16.96 5.58
CA PRO A 135 -7.71 16.16 6.74
C PRO A 135 -7.10 14.79 6.39
N GLU A 136 -7.50 14.19 5.25
CA GLU A 136 -6.92 12.92 4.81
C GLU A 136 -5.51 13.11 4.24
N ILE A 137 -5.27 14.23 3.56
CA ILE A 137 -3.94 14.62 3.08
C ILE A 137 -3.00 14.83 4.27
N GLU A 138 -3.48 15.53 5.31
CA GLU A 138 -2.74 15.70 6.57
C GLU A 138 -2.39 14.36 7.20
N ARG A 139 -3.35 13.44 7.28
CA ARG A 139 -3.11 12.09 7.80
C ARG A 139 -2.06 11.33 7.00
N ILE A 140 -2.10 11.39 5.67
CA ILE A 140 -1.10 10.73 4.81
C ILE A 140 0.30 11.28 5.07
N ILE A 141 0.43 12.60 5.14
CA ILE A 141 1.72 13.26 5.41
C ILE A 141 2.21 12.91 6.82
N ALA A 142 1.30 12.87 7.80
CA ALA A 142 1.61 12.48 9.18
C ALA A 142 2.03 11.00 9.28
N ASP A 143 1.30 10.09 8.64
CA ASP A 143 1.61 8.66 8.60
C ASP A 143 2.94 8.39 7.90
N TRP A 144 3.28 9.19 6.88
CA TRP A 144 4.57 9.12 6.18
C TRP A 144 5.71 9.56 7.10
N PHE A 145 5.67 10.79 7.60
CA PHE A 145 6.75 11.33 8.43
C PHE A 145 6.81 10.75 9.84
N GLY A 146 5.73 10.13 10.32
CA GLY A 146 5.73 9.33 11.54
C GLY A 146 6.70 8.14 11.47
N ARG A 147 6.98 7.62 10.26
CA ARG A 147 7.92 6.51 10.04
C ARG A 147 9.37 6.97 9.92
N ALA A 148 9.59 8.26 9.64
CA ALA A 148 10.92 8.83 9.46
C ALA A 148 11.74 8.97 10.76
N GLY A 149 11.20 8.58 11.92
CA GLY A 149 11.95 8.52 13.17
C GLY A 149 12.57 9.86 13.57
N ALA A 150 13.90 9.93 13.65
CA ALA A 150 14.65 11.15 13.94
C ALA A 150 15.27 11.80 12.69
N CYS A 151 15.03 11.26 11.49
CA CYS A 151 15.61 11.79 10.26
C CYS A 151 15.14 13.22 9.98
N PRO A 152 16.01 14.06 9.39
CA PRO A 152 15.64 15.38 8.94
C PRO A 152 14.65 15.27 7.78
N LEU A 153 13.57 16.04 7.85
CA LEU A 153 12.47 15.89 6.91
C LEU A 153 12.60 16.82 5.72
N THR A 154 12.28 16.31 4.54
CA THR A 154 12.17 17.07 3.29
C THR A 154 10.76 16.93 2.74
N LEU A 155 10.03 18.06 2.65
CA LEU A 155 8.71 18.09 2.02
C LEU A 155 8.73 18.96 0.78
N SER A 156 8.18 18.43 -0.31
CA SER A 156 7.93 19.19 -1.54
C SER A 156 6.44 19.24 -1.82
N LEU A 157 5.86 20.43 -1.96
CA LEU A 157 4.47 20.63 -2.33
C LEU A 157 4.41 21.32 -3.71
N CYS A 158 3.66 20.75 -4.65
CA CYS A 158 3.32 21.41 -5.91
C CYS A 158 1.86 21.88 -5.84
N CYS A 159 1.60 23.17 -6.03
CA CYS A 159 0.23 23.70 -6.09
C CYS A 159 0.09 24.88 -7.05
N GLU A 160 -0.97 24.89 -7.84
CA GLU A 160 -1.45 26.06 -8.56
C GLU A 160 -2.08 27.04 -7.56
N LEU A 161 -1.41 28.18 -7.33
CA LEU A 161 -1.85 29.28 -6.45
C LEU A 161 -3.26 29.83 -6.73
N ARG A 162 -3.94 29.39 -7.79
CA ARG A 162 -5.29 29.86 -8.14
C ARG A 162 -6.40 29.25 -7.28
N ARG A 163 -6.13 28.24 -6.45
CA ARG A 163 -7.19 27.47 -5.75
C ARG A 163 -7.00 27.25 -4.24
N THR A 164 -5.92 27.74 -3.65
CA THR A 164 -5.66 27.55 -2.23
C THR A 164 -6.13 28.77 -1.43
N SER A 165 -7.20 28.59 -0.64
CA SER A 165 -7.45 29.47 0.51
C SER A 165 -6.26 29.36 1.44
N ALA A 166 -5.65 30.50 1.79
CA ALA A 166 -4.42 30.60 2.59
C ALA A 166 -4.52 29.92 3.97
N ASN A 167 -5.72 29.54 4.41
CA ASN A 167 -5.96 29.02 5.76
C ASN A 167 -5.70 27.50 5.89
N GLY A 168 -5.52 26.75 4.79
CA GLY A 168 -5.48 25.28 4.81
C GLY A 168 -4.10 24.62 4.92
N THR A 169 -3.01 25.35 4.70
CA THR A 169 -1.64 24.77 4.68
C THR A 169 -0.94 24.79 6.05
N HIS A 170 -1.44 25.59 7.00
CA HIS A 170 -0.81 25.79 8.30
C HIS A 170 -0.96 24.60 9.26
N GLY A 171 -2.05 23.81 9.16
CA GLY A 171 -2.28 22.62 9.99
C GLY A 171 -1.36 21.44 9.61
N ILE A 172 -1.19 21.23 8.31
CA ILE A 172 -0.44 20.12 7.71
C ILE A 172 1.00 20.00 8.22
N LEU A 173 1.66 21.13 8.44
CA LEU A 173 3.09 21.16 8.75
C LEU A 173 3.38 21.22 10.25
N HIS A 174 2.42 21.67 11.07
CA HIS A 174 2.63 22.02 12.47
C HIS A 174 3.34 20.94 13.33
N PRO A 175 3.02 19.64 13.22
CA PRO A 175 3.66 18.60 14.04
C PRO A 175 5.13 18.34 13.66
N PHE A 176 5.52 18.69 12.43
CA PHE A 176 6.80 18.31 11.84
C PHE A 176 7.72 19.50 11.56
N VAL A 177 7.26 20.75 11.80
CA VAL A 177 8.03 21.98 11.53
C VAL A 177 9.42 21.96 12.18
N GLN A 178 9.54 21.41 13.39
CA GLN A 178 10.83 21.36 14.10
C GLN A 178 11.84 20.40 13.48
N ARG A 179 11.36 19.37 12.76
CA ARG A 179 12.19 18.36 12.09
C ARG A 179 12.36 18.63 10.60
N LEU A 180 11.60 19.59 10.06
CA LEU A 180 11.61 19.96 8.65
C LEU A 180 12.90 20.73 8.32
N GLN A 181 13.81 20.07 7.61
CA GLN A 181 15.06 20.68 7.15
C GLN A 181 14.85 21.44 5.84
N SER A 182 14.00 20.90 4.95
CA SER A 182 13.74 21.46 3.63
C SER A 182 12.24 21.48 3.32
N LEU A 183 11.74 22.64 2.89
CA LEU A 183 10.41 22.82 2.33
C LEU A 183 10.54 23.40 0.92
N TYR A 184 10.08 22.66 -0.08
CA TYR A 184 10.04 23.12 -1.47
C TYR A 184 8.59 23.39 -1.86
N LEU A 185 8.29 24.63 -2.23
CA LEU A 185 6.98 24.99 -2.80
C LEU A 185 7.17 25.25 -4.29
N ARG A 186 6.68 24.34 -5.12
CA ARG A 186 6.60 24.55 -6.57
C ARG A 186 5.29 25.26 -6.86
N VAL A 187 5.40 26.54 -7.18
CA VAL A 187 4.32 27.31 -7.78
C VAL A 187 4.51 27.20 -9.29
N PRO A 188 3.57 26.61 -10.06
CA PRO A 188 3.62 26.72 -11.50
C PRO A 188 3.50 28.20 -11.83
N SER A 189 4.60 28.72 -12.38
CA SER A 189 4.71 30.06 -12.90
C SER A 189 3.48 30.36 -13.75
N LEU A 190 2.70 31.38 -13.36
CA LEU A 190 1.88 32.08 -14.35
C LEU A 190 2.83 32.41 -15.50
N GLU A 191 2.39 32.15 -16.72
CA GLU A 191 3.13 32.46 -17.93
C GLU A 191 3.62 33.92 -17.91
N LEU A 192 4.81 34.11 -17.37
CA LEU A 192 5.68 35.21 -17.69
C LEU A 192 6.64 34.60 -18.69
N SER A 193 6.28 34.79 -19.94
CA SER A 193 7.15 34.66 -21.10
C SER A 193 8.49 35.32 -20.78
N THR A 194 9.46 34.53 -20.31
CA THR A 194 10.88 34.51 -20.72
C THR A 194 11.73 33.70 -19.74
N ARG A 195 12.38 32.68 -20.30
CA ARG A 195 13.54 31.91 -19.83
C ARG A 195 14.22 32.42 -18.55
N SER A 196 13.95 31.74 -17.44
CA SER A 196 14.97 31.16 -16.54
C SER A 196 14.26 30.46 -15.38
N GLN A 197 14.08 29.14 -15.47
CA GLN A 197 13.65 28.32 -14.33
C GLN A 197 14.80 28.27 -13.32
N SER A 198 14.82 29.22 -12.39
CA SER A 198 15.67 29.13 -11.21
C SER A 198 14.91 28.33 -10.14
N ARG A 199 15.42 27.15 -9.80
CA ARG A 199 15.04 26.43 -8.58
C ARG A 199 15.66 27.16 -7.39
N VAL A 200 15.02 28.22 -6.92
CA VAL A 200 15.46 28.91 -5.69
C VAL A 200 14.87 28.18 -4.48
N PRO A 201 15.68 27.70 -3.51
CA PRO A 201 15.15 27.21 -2.25
C PRO A 201 14.54 28.40 -1.49
N LEU A 202 13.21 28.45 -1.41
CA LEU A 202 12.52 29.36 -0.51
C LEU A 202 12.72 28.85 0.92
N LYS A 203 13.75 29.34 1.62
CA LYS A 203 13.83 29.25 3.08
C LYS A 203 12.74 30.13 3.68
N LEU A 204 11.52 29.61 3.78
CA LEU A 204 10.47 30.23 4.57
C LEU A 204 10.72 29.90 6.04
N PHE A 205 11.54 30.74 6.70
CA PHE A 205 11.50 30.83 8.15
C PHE A 205 10.18 31.48 8.54
N SER A 206 9.23 30.68 9.04
CA SER A 206 8.08 31.20 9.77
C SER A 206 8.58 31.69 11.13
N THR A 207 8.74 33.00 11.28
CA THR A 207 8.86 33.64 12.58
C THR A 207 7.58 33.41 13.37
N ALA A 208 7.67 32.68 14.48
CA ALA A 208 6.59 32.60 15.47
C ALA A 208 6.27 34.01 16.02
N PRO A 209 4.99 34.32 16.31
CA PRO A 209 4.66 35.55 17.01
C PRO A 209 5.15 35.45 18.45
N ARG A 210 5.94 36.44 18.89
CA ARG A 210 6.22 36.64 20.32
C ARG A 210 4.90 37.02 20.99
N LEU A 211 4.39 36.15 21.84
CA LEU A 211 3.37 36.51 22.84
C LEU A 211 4.11 37.24 23.98
N HIS A 212 3.80 38.52 24.13
CA HIS A 212 3.91 39.26 25.40
C HIS A 212 2.54 39.27 26.06
#